data_AF-X1IPC7-F1
#
_entry.id   AF-X1IPC7-F1
#
_cell.length_a   1.000
_cell.length_b   1.000
_cell.length_c   1.000
_cell.angle_alpha   90.00
_cell.angle_beta   90.00
_cell.angle_gamma   90.00
#
_symmetry.space_group_name_H-M   'P 1'
#
loop_
_entity.id
_entity.type
_entity.pdbx_description
1 polymer ?
#
loop_
_entity_poly.entity_id
_entity_poly.type
_entity_poly.pdbx_seq_one_letter_code
_entity_poly.pdbx_strand_id
1 'polypeptide(L)'
;FKKYITPYDLIFHTNFPGSPLTVIKNPENKEIPESSIKEAADFVASFSIAWKENWGVVDVFYVLANQISKTPPSGEYLPKGSFMISGKKNVIKDAKTELTLRLEFIEIKDGANPNVKILYPQIICEPSGTIKNKTSNSILIKLQIDGILFDDHKNIKI
;
A
#
# COMPACT_ATOMS: atom_id res chain seq x y z
N PHE A 1 -2.65 -11.93 -12.54
CA PHE A 1 -1.47 -11.20 -12.04
C PHE A 1 -0.30 -11.26 -13.03
N LYS A 2 0.10 -12.43 -13.57
CA LYS A 2 1.21 -12.53 -14.54
C LYS A 2 1.18 -11.49 -15.69
N LYS A 3 0.02 -11.24 -16.30
CA LYS A 3 -0.15 -10.21 -17.35
C LYS A 3 0.07 -8.76 -16.90
N TYR A 4 0.13 -8.49 -15.59
CA TYR A 4 0.31 -7.16 -15.00
C TYR A 4 1.73 -6.95 -14.45
N ILE A 5 2.54 -8.01 -14.36
CA ILE A 5 3.91 -7.94 -13.85
C ILE A 5 4.92 -8.14 -14.99
N THR A 6 6.03 -7.42 -14.91
CA THR A 6 7.17 -7.45 -15.83
C THR A 6 8.44 -7.89 -15.08
N PRO A 7 9.46 -8.44 -15.76
CA PRO A 7 10.59 -9.12 -15.11
C PRO A 7 11.31 -8.34 -14.00
N TYR A 8 11.40 -7.02 -14.15
CA TYR A 8 12.12 -6.13 -13.24
C TYR A 8 11.24 -5.52 -12.15
N ASP A 9 9.94 -5.82 -12.16
CA ASP A 9 9.04 -5.34 -11.10
C ASP A 9 9.36 -6.02 -9.77
N LEU A 10 9.17 -5.25 -8.69
CA LEU A 10 9.18 -5.78 -7.34
C LEU A 10 7.76 -6.08 -6.89
N ILE A 11 7.55 -7.28 -6.37
CA ILE A 11 6.26 -7.75 -5.86
C ILE A 11 6.37 -7.94 -4.37
N PHE A 12 5.47 -7.28 -3.64
CA PHE A 12 5.44 -7.26 -2.19
C PHE A 12 4.25 -8.04 -1.64
N HIS A 13 4.45 -8.69 -0.51
CA HIS A 13 3.42 -9.40 0.24
C HIS A 13 3.90 -9.64 1.69
N THR A 14 3.00 -9.79 2.66
CA THR A 14 3.38 -10.27 4.01
C THR A 14 3.53 -11.80 4.02
N ASN A 15 4.04 -12.40 5.09
CA ASN A 15 3.98 -13.87 5.22
C ASN A 15 2.59 -14.39 5.65
N PHE A 16 1.63 -13.49 5.90
CA PHE A 16 0.31 -13.84 6.39
C PHE A 16 -0.74 -13.84 5.27
N PRO A 17 -1.76 -14.71 5.33
CA PRO A 17 -2.92 -14.62 4.45
C PRO A 17 -3.63 -13.26 4.57
N GLY A 18 -4.30 -12.84 3.50
CA GLY A 18 -5.04 -11.56 3.50
C GLY A 18 -4.17 -10.33 3.24
N SER A 19 -2.91 -10.49 2.86
CA SER A 19 -2.08 -9.40 2.35
C SER A 19 -2.45 -9.04 0.91
N PRO A 20 -2.36 -7.75 0.53
CA PRO A 20 -2.47 -7.35 -0.87
C PRO A 20 -1.27 -7.86 -1.68
N LEU A 21 -1.46 -8.02 -2.99
CA LEU A 21 -0.39 -8.22 -3.95
C LEU A 21 0.02 -6.85 -4.52
N THR A 22 1.05 -6.24 -3.95
CA THR A 22 1.50 -4.89 -4.33
C THR A 22 2.69 -4.99 -5.28
N VAL A 23 2.73 -4.11 -6.28
CA VAL A 23 3.76 -4.14 -7.34
C VAL A 23 4.35 -2.76 -7.52
N ILE A 24 5.67 -2.62 -7.40
CA ILE A 24 6.41 -1.47 -7.93
C ILE A 24 6.79 -1.79 -9.37
N LYS A 25 6.27 -1.01 -10.31
CA LYS A 25 6.57 -1.15 -11.74
C LYS A 25 7.96 -0.61 -12.04
N ASN A 26 8.78 -1.40 -12.74
CA ASN A 26 10.13 -0.98 -13.15
C ASN A 26 10.46 -1.40 -14.58
N PRO A 27 9.71 -0.92 -15.60
CA PRO A 27 9.90 -1.35 -16.98
C PRO A 27 11.30 -1.03 -17.54
N GLU A 28 11.95 0.00 -17.00
CA GLU A 28 13.27 0.48 -17.44
C GLU A 28 14.44 -0.16 -16.70
N ASN A 29 14.19 -1.10 -15.78
CA ASN A 29 15.20 -1.74 -14.94
C ASN A 29 16.16 -0.76 -14.26
N LYS A 30 15.61 0.33 -13.71
CA LYS A 30 16.37 1.32 -12.95
C LYS A 30 16.44 0.92 -11.49
N GLU A 31 17.41 1.48 -10.78
CA GLU A 31 17.45 1.38 -9.32
C GLU A 31 16.18 1.98 -8.72
N ILE A 32 15.50 1.21 -7.88
CA ILE A 32 14.29 1.66 -7.19
C ILE A 32 14.73 2.28 -5.86
N PRO A 33 14.36 3.54 -5.57
CA PRO A 33 14.72 4.18 -4.32
C PRO A 33 14.25 3.39 -3.10
N GLU A 34 15.09 3.32 -2.06
CA GLU A 34 14.73 2.66 -0.79
C GLU A 34 13.45 3.26 -0.17
N SER A 35 13.21 4.56 -0.36
CA SER A 35 11.99 5.23 0.08
C SER A 35 10.74 4.62 -0.56
N SER A 36 10.77 4.34 -1.86
CA SER A 36 9.65 3.72 -2.57
C SER A 36 9.43 2.28 -2.14
N ILE A 37 10.51 1.55 -1.86
CA ILE A 37 10.43 0.18 -1.30
C ILE A 37 9.78 0.23 0.09
N LYS A 38 10.16 1.20 0.93
CA LYS A 38 9.58 1.37 2.27
C LYS A 38 8.11 1.80 2.21
N GLU A 39 7.75 2.77 1.37
CA GLU A 39 6.36 3.19 1.16
C GLU A 39 5.47 2.03 0.69
N ALA A 40 5.96 1.19 -0.23
CA ALA A 40 5.24 0.00 -0.67
C ALA A 40 5.11 -1.05 0.44
N ALA A 41 6.11 -1.19 1.30
CA ALA A 41 6.04 -2.08 2.46
C ALA A 41 5.00 -1.59 3.47
N ASP A 42 5.01 -0.31 3.84
CA ASP A 42 4.03 0.26 4.77
C ASP A 42 2.59 0.20 4.18
N PHE A 43 2.44 0.36 2.86
CA PHE A 43 1.18 0.08 2.18
C PHE A 43 0.73 -1.38 2.39
N VAL A 44 1.61 -2.34 2.12
CA VAL A 44 1.29 -3.76 2.26
C VAL A 44 0.92 -4.11 3.69
N ALA A 45 1.65 -3.59 4.68
CA ALA A 45 1.34 -3.74 6.09
C ALA A 45 -0.07 -3.21 6.41
N SER A 46 -0.34 -1.96 6.03
CA SER A 46 -1.57 -1.23 6.35
C SER A 46 -2.84 -1.82 5.72
N PHE A 47 -2.72 -2.45 4.55
CA PHE A 47 -3.84 -3.09 3.86
C PHE A 47 -3.89 -4.62 4.05
N SER A 48 -3.08 -5.16 4.97
CA SER A 48 -3.08 -6.59 5.29
C SER A 48 -3.93 -6.93 6.52
N ILE A 49 -3.93 -8.21 6.88
CA ILE A 49 -4.55 -8.71 8.12
C ILE A 49 -3.98 -8.03 9.38
N ALA A 50 -2.77 -7.46 9.32
CA ALA A 50 -2.16 -6.71 10.42
C ALA A 50 -3.07 -5.59 10.94
N TRP A 51 -3.85 -4.95 10.05
CA TRP A 51 -4.82 -3.93 10.44
C TRP A 51 -5.93 -4.50 11.33
N LYS A 52 -6.49 -5.62 10.91
CA LYS A 52 -7.59 -6.29 11.62
C LYS A 52 -7.14 -6.86 12.97
N GLU A 53 -5.92 -7.36 13.03
CA GLU A 53 -5.33 -7.99 14.23
C GLU A 53 -4.65 -6.97 15.16
N ASN A 54 -4.76 -5.67 14.86
CA ASN A 54 -4.20 -4.58 15.65
C ASN A 54 -2.67 -4.65 15.83
N TRP A 55 -1.97 -5.13 14.80
CA TRP A 55 -0.51 -5.17 14.77
C TRP A 55 0.03 -3.84 14.24
N GLY A 56 0.65 -3.04 15.11
CA GLY A 56 1.22 -1.75 14.72
C GLY A 56 2.34 -1.84 13.67
N VAL A 57 2.98 -3.01 13.57
CA VAL A 57 3.98 -3.33 12.54
C VAL A 57 3.87 -4.78 12.07
N VAL A 58 4.32 -5.07 10.86
CA VAL A 58 4.45 -6.43 10.33
C VAL A 58 5.62 -6.53 9.35
N ASP A 59 6.29 -7.68 9.32
CA ASP A 59 7.32 -7.95 8.32
C ASP A 59 6.71 -8.12 6.92
N VAL A 60 7.25 -7.39 5.96
CA VAL A 60 6.88 -7.45 4.54
C VAL A 60 8.07 -7.98 3.77
N PHE A 61 7.83 -8.85 2.80
CA PHE A 61 8.88 -9.24 1.87
C PHE A 61 8.58 -8.75 0.46
N TYR A 62 9.64 -8.64 -0.35
CA TYR A 62 9.52 -8.47 -1.78
C TYR A 62 10.42 -9.41 -2.57
N VAL A 63 9.98 -9.73 -3.78
CA VAL A 63 10.64 -10.61 -4.75
C VAL A 63 10.49 -10.07 -6.17
N LEU A 64 11.32 -10.54 -7.09
CA LEU A 64 11.18 -10.26 -8.52
C LEU A 64 10.05 -11.09 -9.16
N ALA A 65 9.54 -10.62 -10.29
CA ALA A 65 8.46 -11.29 -11.03
C ALA A 65 8.78 -12.73 -11.43
N ASN A 66 10.04 -13.01 -11.76
CA ASN A 66 10.51 -14.34 -12.15
C ASN A 66 10.52 -15.35 -10.99
N GLN A 67 10.48 -14.88 -9.74
CA GLN A 67 10.41 -15.73 -8.54
C GLN A 67 8.99 -16.21 -8.25
N ILE A 68 7.97 -15.72 -8.98
CA ILE A 68 6.57 -16.03 -8.72
C ILE A 68 6.00 -17.00 -9.74
N SER A 69 5.46 -18.12 -9.25
CA SER A 69 4.77 -19.13 -10.05
C SER A 69 3.34 -19.36 -9.56
N LYS A 70 2.46 -19.79 -10.46
CA LYS A 70 1.12 -20.30 -10.14
C LYS A 70 0.99 -21.80 -10.37
N THR A 71 2.08 -22.43 -10.77
CA THR A 71 2.15 -23.87 -10.97
C THR A 71 2.62 -24.48 -9.66
N PRO A 72 1.78 -25.26 -8.95
CA PRO A 72 2.23 -26.02 -7.80
C PRO A 72 3.23 -27.09 -8.24
N PRO A 73 4.05 -27.61 -7.31
CA PRO A 73 4.77 -28.87 -7.51
C PRO A 73 3.82 -30.00 -7.93
N SER A 74 4.36 -31.00 -8.63
CA SER A 74 3.56 -32.15 -9.07
C SER A 74 2.90 -32.85 -7.89
N GLY A 75 1.58 -33.05 -7.94
CA GLY A 75 0.79 -33.67 -6.88
C GLY A 75 0.27 -32.73 -5.80
N GLU A 76 0.63 -31.44 -5.83
CA GLU A 76 0.13 -30.43 -4.89
C GLU A 76 -0.98 -29.57 -5.49
N TYR A 77 -1.85 -29.05 -4.62
CA TYR A 77 -2.89 -28.09 -5.00
C TYR A 77 -2.50 -26.69 -4.56
N LEU A 78 -2.58 -25.71 -5.47
CA LEU A 78 -2.41 -24.30 -5.15
C LEU A 78 -3.79 -23.64 -5.01
N PRO A 79 -4.16 -23.13 -3.82
CA PRO A 79 -5.44 -22.47 -3.62
C PRO A 79 -5.63 -21.28 -4.57
N LYS A 80 -6.89 -21.03 -4.96
CA LYS A 80 -7.23 -19.88 -5.78
C LYS A 80 -6.78 -18.59 -5.09
N GLY A 81 -6.00 -17.79 -5.81
CA GLY A 81 -5.43 -16.53 -5.28
C GLY A 81 -4.01 -16.68 -4.73
N SER A 82 -3.54 -17.91 -4.48
CA SER A 82 -2.17 -18.16 -4.02
C SER A 82 -1.16 -18.19 -5.17
N PHE A 83 0.11 -18.06 -4.81
CA PHE A 83 1.25 -18.16 -5.70
C PHE A 83 2.44 -18.75 -4.95
N MET A 84 3.27 -19.48 -5.67
CA MET A 84 4.54 -20.01 -5.19
C MET A 84 5.61 -18.95 -5.34
N ILE A 85 6.49 -18.86 -4.35
CA ILE A 85 7.69 -18.02 -4.38
C ILE A 85 8.91 -18.94 -4.32
N SER A 86 9.86 -18.75 -5.22
CA SER A 86 11.13 -19.47 -5.22
C SER A 86 12.32 -18.56 -4.91
N GLY A 87 13.38 -19.14 -4.35
CA GLY A 87 14.62 -18.44 -4.03
C GLY A 87 14.53 -17.53 -2.80
N LYS A 88 15.48 -16.60 -2.68
CA LYS A 88 15.61 -15.71 -1.52
C LYS A 88 14.58 -14.57 -1.59
N LYS A 89 13.93 -14.31 -0.45
CA LYS A 89 13.09 -13.13 -0.24
C LYS A 89 13.93 -11.99 0.33
N ASN A 90 13.63 -10.77 -0.09
CA ASN A 90 14.11 -9.57 0.61
C ASN A 90 13.08 -9.19 1.66
N VAL A 91 13.49 -8.98 2.91
CA VAL A 91 12.57 -8.71 4.02
C VAL A 91 12.78 -7.29 4.52
N ILE A 92 11.69 -6.52 4.54
CA ILE A 92 11.58 -5.24 5.23
C ILE A 92 10.96 -5.53 6.58
N LYS A 93 11.75 -5.33 7.64
CA LYS A 93 11.29 -5.50 9.01
C LYS A 93 10.49 -4.30 9.48
N ASP A 94 9.55 -4.57 10.36
CA ASP A 94 8.78 -3.54 11.08
C ASP A 94 8.13 -2.52 10.14
N ALA A 95 7.56 -2.99 9.02
CA ALA A 95 6.76 -2.14 8.14
C ALA A 95 5.51 -1.69 8.90
N LYS A 96 5.19 -0.41 8.81
CA LYS A 96 4.21 0.23 9.68
C LYS A 96 2.79 0.02 9.17
N THR A 97 1.90 -0.26 10.11
CA THR A 97 0.47 -0.37 9.85
C THR A 97 -0.18 0.97 10.18
N GLU A 98 -0.06 1.94 9.27
CA GLU A 98 -0.57 3.31 9.42
C GLU A 98 -1.05 3.90 8.09
N LEU A 99 -2.15 4.64 8.13
CA LEU A 99 -2.77 5.26 6.96
C LEU A 99 -2.94 6.74 7.19
N THR A 100 -2.76 7.55 6.16
CA THR A 100 -3.16 8.95 6.17
C THR A 100 -4.39 9.14 5.30
N LEU A 101 -5.40 9.79 5.86
CA LEU A 101 -6.54 10.29 5.12
C LEU A 101 -6.36 11.77 4.81
N ARG A 102 -6.68 12.16 3.58
CA ARG A 102 -6.65 13.56 3.14
C ARG A 102 -7.94 13.90 2.42
N LEU A 103 -8.47 15.08 2.70
CA LEU A 103 -9.59 15.65 1.95
C LEU A 103 -9.06 16.72 0.99
N GLU A 104 -9.32 16.52 -0.30
CA GLU A 104 -8.99 17.46 -1.37
C GLU A 104 -10.27 17.90 -2.08
N PHE A 105 -10.22 19.04 -2.75
CA PHE A 105 -11.30 19.48 -3.63
C PHE A 105 -10.77 19.51 -5.05
N ILE A 106 -11.38 18.71 -5.93
CA ILE A 106 -11.07 18.72 -7.36
C ILE A 106 -11.98 19.71 -8.06
N GLU A 107 -11.39 20.59 -8.89
CA GLU A 107 -12.15 21.51 -9.73
C GLU A 107 -12.54 20.80 -11.02
N ILE A 108 -13.84 20.69 -11.27
CA ILE A 108 -14.39 20.22 -12.54
C ILE A 108 -15.02 21.43 -13.23
N LYS A 109 -14.62 21.65 -14.48
CA LYS A 109 -15.19 22.70 -15.32
C LYS A 109 -16.56 22.24 -15.81
N ASP A 110 -17.56 23.12 -15.68
CA ASP A 110 -18.86 22.89 -16.30
C ASP A 110 -18.73 23.03 -17.83
N GLY A 111 -19.18 22.02 -18.57
CA GLY A 111 -19.20 22.04 -20.03
C GLY A 111 -20.22 23.02 -20.62
N ALA A 112 -21.23 23.42 -19.84
CA ALA A 112 -22.27 24.37 -20.25
C ALA A 112 -21.92 25.83 -19.94
N ASN A 113 -21.24 26.09 -18.81
CA ASN A 113 -20.82 27.43 -18.42
C ASN A 113 -19.34 27.48 -17.99
N PRO A 114 -18.42 27.97 -18.84
CA PRO A 114 -17.00 28.01 -18.54
C PRO A 114 -16.60 28.96 -17.39
N ASN A 115 -17.52 29.82 -16.93
CA ASN A 115 -17.31 30.73 -15.80
C ASN A 115 -17.76 30.13 -14.45
N VAL A 116 -18.36 28.94 -14.45
CA VAL A 116 -18.76 28.23 -13.23
C VAL A 116 -17.75 27.12 -12.95
N LYS A 117 -17.16 27.19 -11.75
CA LYS A 117 -16.26 26.15 -11.23
C LYS A 117 -17.01 25.34 -10.19
N ILE A 118 -17.09 24.02 -10.39
CA ILE A 118 -17.69 23.11 -9.41
C ILE A 118 -16.55 22.39 -8.70
N LEU A 119 -16.53 22.48 -7.36
CA LEU A 119 -15.57 21.79 -6.52
C LEU A 119 -16.20 20.51 -5.97
N TYR A 120 -15.54 19.37 -6.17
CA TYR A 120 -15.97 18.09 -5.62
C TYR A 120 -15.00 17.62 -4.54
N PRO A 121 -15.49 17.20 -3.36
CA PRO A 121 -14.64 16.62 -2.34
C PRO A 121 -14.13 15.25 -2.79
N GLN A 122 -12.83 15.02 -2.61
CA GLN A 122 -12.14 13.75 -2.84
C GLN A 122 -11.41 13.34 -1.55
N ILE A 123 -11.66 12.11 -1.10
CA ILE A 123 -10.92 11.51 0.02
C ILE A 123 -9.81 10.64 -0.55
N ILE A 124 -8.58 10.89 -0.13
CA ILE A 124 -7.40 10.12 -0.50
C ILE A 124 -6.91 9.37 0.73
N CYS A 125 -6.57 8.09 0.55
CA CYS A 125 -5.99 7.24 1.59
C CYS A 125 -4.63 6.72 1.10
N GLU A 126 -3.56 7.02 1.82
CA GLU A 126 -2.19 6.66 1.43
C GLU A 126 -1.33 6.31 2.66
N PRO A 127 -0.23 5.56 2.51
CA PRO A 127 0.73 5.35 3.59
C PRO A 127 1.32 6.69 4.06
N SER A 128 1.54 6.81 5.37
CA SER A 128 2.01 8.05 6.02
C SER A 128 3.33 8.61 5.45
N GLY A 129 4.23 7.74 5.00
CA GLY A 129 5.57 8.09 4.55
C GLY A 129 5.61 8.87 3.22
N THR A 130 4.54 8.81 2.43
CA THR A 130 4.46 9.41 1.09
C THR A 130 4.28 10.95 1.14
N ILE A 131 4.00 11.51 2.30
CA ILE A 131 3.59 12.91 2.46
C ILE A 131 4.80 13.84 2.48
N LYS A 132 5.22 14.29 1.30
CA LYS A 132 6.28 15.29 1.15
C LYS A 132 5.84 16.72 1.52
N ASN A 133 4.54 17.00 1.52
CA ASN A 133 3.98 18.29 1.89
C ASN A 133 2.78 18.07 2.81
N LYS A 134 2.93 18.38 4.10
CA LYS A 134 1.82 18.47 5.06
C LYS A 134 0.87 19.58 4.59
N THR A 135 -0.11 19.22 3.77
CA THR A 135 -1.28 20.08 3.58
C THR A 135 -2.03 20.13 4.90
N SER A 136 -2.62 21.26 5.25
CA SER A 136 -3.27 21.50 6.54
C SER A 136 -4.49 20.60 6.84
N ASN A 137 -4.81 19.65 5.95
CA ASN A 137 -6.07 18.90 5.90
C ASN A 137 -5.86 17.39 5.81
N SER A 138 -4.80 16.85 6.43
CA SER A 138 -4.59 15.39 6.52
C SER A 138 -4.65 14.91 7.96
N ILE A 139 -5.22 13.73 8.15
CA ILE A 139 -5.35 13.04 9.44
C ILE A 139 -4.59 11.73 9.34
N LEU A 140 -3.59 11.56 10.20
CA LEU A 140 -2.84 10.32 10.33
C LEU A 140 -3.57 9.38 11.28
N ILE A 141 -3.84 8.17 10.78
CA ILE A 141 -4.54 7.09 11.46
C ILE A 141 -3.51 6.01 11.80
N LYS A 142 -3.32 5.78 13.09
CA LYS A 142 -2.49 4.69 13.61
C LYS A 142 -3.33 3.73 14.43
N LEU A 143 -2.91 2.48 14.43
CA LEU A 143 -3.45 1.46 15.33
C LEU A 143 -2.96 1.67 16.75
N GLN A 144 -3.86 1.49 17.72
CA GLN A 144 -3.55 1.46 19.13
C GLN A 144 -4.34 0.34 19.81
N ILE A 145 -3.82 -0.18 20.92
CA ILE A 145 -4.42 -1.28 21.71
C ILE A 145 -5.89 -0.97 22.06
N ASP A 146 -6.24 0.30 22.28
CA ASP A 146 -7.57 0.74 22.73
C ASP A 146 -8.41 1.46 21.64
N GLY A 147 -7.99 1.43 20.37
CA GLY A 147 -8.74 2.04 19.26
C GLY A 147 -7.88 2.70 18.19
N ILE A 148 -8.47 3.68 17.48
CA ILE A 148 -7.78 4.45 16.43
C ILE A 148 -7.24 5.73 17.05
N LEU A 149 -5.93 5.96 16.91
CA LEU A 149 -5.32 7.25 17.25
C LEU A 149 -5.32 8.16 16.03
N PHE A 150 -5.94 9.32 16.16
CA PHE A 150 -5.81 10.42 15.22
C PHE A 150 -4.68 11.33 15.69
N ASP A 151 -3.57 11.36 14.95
CA ASP A 151 -2.46 12.29 15.23
C ASP A 151 -2.82 13.65 14.60
N ASP A 152 -3.74 14.32 15.26
CA ASP A 152 -4.13 15.67 14.95
C ASP A 152 -3.29 16.61 15.84
N HIS A 153 -2.62 17.60 15.24
CA HIS A 153 -2.24 18.80 16.01
C HIS A 153 -3.48 19.56 16.55
N LYS A 154 -4.70 19.06 16.32
CA LYS A 154 -5.99 19.53 16.87
C LYS A 154 -6.95 18.37 17.13
N ASN A 155 -6.91 17.79 18.32
CA ASN A 155 -7.85 16.76 18.81
C ASN A 155 -9.28 16.91 18.24
N ILE A 156 -9.69 16.05 17.31
CA ILE A 156 -11.10 15.87 16.97
C ILE A 156 -11.62 14.71 17.83
N LYS A 157 -12.39 15.04 18.88
CA LYS A 157 -13.29 14.10 19.52
C LYS A 157 -14.59 14.06 18.70
N ILE A 158 -14.99 12.84 18.33
CA ILE A 158 -16.24 12.54 17.61
C ILE A 158 -17.44 12.90 18.48
#